data_AF-A0AA43TXK7-F1
#
_entry.id   AF-A0AA43TXK7-F1
#
_cell.length_a   1.000
_cell.length_b   1.000
_cell.length_c   1.000
_cell.angle_alpha   90.00
_cell.angle_beta   90.00
_cell.angle_gamma   90.00
#
_symmetry.space_group_name_H-M   'P 1'
#
loop_
_entity.id
_entity.type
_entity.pdbx_description
1 polymer ?
#
loop_
_entity_poly.entity_id
_entity_poly.type
_entity_poly.pdbx_seq_one_letter_code
_entity_poly.pdbx_strand_id
1 'polypeptide(L)'
;MKRKADAVATPEPKRSKNPEAAYCDAEPQRDGDGKPIWPASFAAIAAAQAFLRDWYGTSNGCLWSADCSGSAKSGERTLIVPDKDADGLDAGVVLHRTLLLLGHKREEIAVHLPAKHATIHDESEREAMQAKDPKYIIVVDQGSREAPPVVDSKETRSLIIDHHLSDKFPKDTTVSPSGHA
;
A
#
# COMPACT_ATOMS: atom_id res chain seq x y z
N MET A 1 -23.18 19.83 -62.28
CA MET A 1 -23.41 20.62 -61.05
C MET A 1 -24.25 19.82 -60.07
N LYS A 2 -23.69 19.48 -58.90
CA LYS A 2 -24.30 19.43 -57.55
C LYS A 2 -23.35 18.66 -56.62
N ARG A 3 -22.56 19.39 -55.84
CA ARG A 3 -21.79 18.84 -54.71
C ARG A 3 -22.77 18.62 -53.55
N LYS A 4 -22.79 17.44 -52.93
CA LYS A 4 -23.47 17.21 -51.65
C LYS A 4 -22.66 17.92 -50.55
N ALA A 5 -23.34 18.63 -49.65
CA ALA A 5 -22.73 19.28 -48.50
C ALA A 5 -22.45 18.23 -47.42
N ASP A 6 -21.24 18.25 -46.87
CA ASP A 6 -20.87 17.48 -45.69
C ASP A 6 -21.60 18.02 -44.45
N ALA A 7 -22.07 17.10 -43.61
CA ALA A 7 -22.70 17.43 -42.34
C ALA A 7 -21.66 18.01 -41.37
N VAL A 8 -21.97 19.18 -40.79
CA VAL A 8 -21.15 19.84 -39.78
C VAL A 8 -21.16 18.99 -38.51
N ALA A 9 -19.98 18.49 -38.11
CA ALA A 9 -19.80 17.81 -36.83
C ALA A 9 -19.94 18.82 -35.68
N THR A 10 -20.82 18.51 -34.72
CA THR A 10 -20.96 19.25 -33.46
C THR A 10 -19.72 19.04 -32.59
N PRO A 11 -19.13 20.09 -32.00
CA PRO A 11 -17.96 19.94 -31.13
C PRO A 11 -18.37 19.29 -29.80
N GLU A 12 -17.64 18.27 -29.39
CA GLU A 12 -17.78 17.65 -28.06
C GLU A 12 -17.50 18.66 -26.95
N PRO A 13 -18.22 18.61 -25.82
CA PRO A 13 -18.01 19.55 -24.73
C PRO A 13 -16.63 19.35 -24.11
N LYS A 14 -15.83 20.44 -24.08
CA LYS A 14 -14.53 20.46 -23.41
C LYS A 14 -14.72 20.13 -21.93
N ARG A 15 -14.06 19.06 -21.47
CA ARG A 15 -13.97 18.68 -20.05
C ARG A 15 -13.47 19.88 -19.25
N SER A 16 -14.26 20.35 -18.29
CA SER A 16 -13.91 21.52 -17.48
C SER A 16 -12.64 21.21 -16.68
N LYS A 17 -11.63 22.05 -16.84
CA LYS A 17 -10.43 22.04 -15.99
C LYS A 17 -10.77 22.75 -14.69
N ASN A 18 -11.20 22.00 -13.68
CA ASN A 18 -10.92 22.37 -12.29
C ASN A 18 -11.16 21.18 -11.34
N PRO A 19 -10.11 20.45 -10.93
CA PRO A 19 -10.21 19.53 -9.81
C PRO A 19 -9.36 19.92 -8.60
N GLU A 20 -8.49 20.93 -8.69
CA GLU A 20 -7.33 21.04 -7.78
C GLU A 20 -7.65 21.72 -6.44
N ALA A 21 -8.72 22.50 -6.35
CA ALA A 21 -9.14 23.13 -5.09
C ALA A 21 -10.03 22.23 -4.21
N ALA A 22 -10.32 20.99 -4.61
CA ALA A 22 -11.41 20.20 -4.02
C ALA A 22 -10.97 19.09 -3.06
N TYR A 23 -9.68 18.74 -2.98
CA TYR A 23 -9.27 17.59 -2.15
C TYR A 23 -9.18 17.94 -0.66
N CYS A 24 -8.48 19.02 -0.29
CA CYS A 24 -8.28 19.41 1.11
C CYS A 24 -9.58 19.85 1.82
N ASP A 25 -10.57 20.28 1.05
CA ASP A 25 -11.87 20.75 1.54
C ASP A 25 -12.99 19.70 1.31
N ALA A 26 -12.65 18.48 0.89
CA ALA A 26 -13.63 17.42 0.69
C ALA A 26 -14.17 16.92 2.03
N GLU A 27 -15.48 17.03 2.22
CA GLU A 27 -16.15 16.39 3.35
C GLU A 27 -16.13 14.86 3.17
N PRO A 28 -15.68 14.09 4.17
CA PRO A 28 -15.67 12.63 4.09
C PRO A 28 -17.10 12.11 4.00
N GLN A 29 -17.31 11.07 3.18
CA GLN A 29 -18.57 10.35 3.17
C GLN A 29 -18.85 9.77 4.56
N ARG A 30 -20.12 9.73 4.95
CA ARG A 30 -20.55 9.23 6.26
C ARG A 30 -21.59 8.13 6.11
N ASP A 31 -21.55 7.17 7.03
CA ASP A 31 -22.55 6.10 7.10
C ASP A 31 -23.88 6.59 7.72
N GLY A 32 -24.85 5.68 7.86
CA GLY A 32 -26.15 5.99 8.48
C GLY A 32 -26.07 6.45 9.94
N ASP A 33 -24.94 6.19 10.63
CA ASP A 33 -24.67 6.63 12.00
C ASP A 33 -23.86 7.95 12.02
N GLY A 34 -23.58 8.55 10.87
CA GLY A 34 -22.79 9.77 10.74
C GLY A 34 -21.29 9.57 10.92
N LYS A 35 -20.78 8.33 10.98
CA LYS A 35 -19.34 8.06 11.10
C LYS A 35 -18.67 8.17 9.73
N PRO A 36 -17.44 8.71 9.65
CA PRO A 36 -16.72 8.79 8.39
C PRO A 36 -16.47 7.38 7.85
N ILE A 37 -16.81 7.19 6.58
CA ILE A 37 -16.52 5.98 5.83
C ILE A 37 -15.06 6.10 5.39
N TRP A 38 -14.21 5.29 6.00
CA TRP A 38 -12.81 5.17 5.59
C TRP A 38 -12.71 4.38 4.28
N PRO A 39 -11.78 4.74 3.38
CA PRO A 39 -11.57 3.99 2.14
C PRO A 39 -11.22 2.52 2.41
N ALA A 40 -10.48 2.25 3.49
CA ALA A 40 -10.22 0.90 3.96
C ALA A 40 -11.29 0.43 4.96
N SER A 41 -11.79 -0.78 4.76
CA SER A 41 -12.75 -1.38 5.69
C SER A 41 -12.13 -1.60 7.08
N PHE A 42 -12.94 -1.51 8.13
CA PHE A 42 -12.49 -1.82 9.50
C PHE A 42 -11.86 -3.22 9.61
N ALA A 43 -12.38 -4.19 8.86
CA ALA A 43 -11.83 -5.54 8.83
C ALA A 43 -10.42 -5.57 8.25
N ALA A 44 -10.15 -4.81 7.18
CA ALA A 44 -8.83 -4.72 6.57
C ALA A 44 -7.83 -4.01 7.49
N ILE A 45 -8.25 -2.92 8.14
CA ILE A 45 -7.43 -2.22 9.14
C ILE A 45 -7.11 -3.16 10.31
N ALA A 46 -8.10 -3.90 10.81
CA ALA A 46 -7.91 -4.87 11.89
C ALA A 46 -6.95 -6.01 11.48
N ALA A 47 -7.05 -6.51 10.25
CA ALA A 47 -6.14 -7.53 9.71
C ALA A 47 -4.69 -7.01 9.60
N ALA A 48 -4.50 -5.78 9.12
CA ALA A 48 -3.19 -5.14 9.07
C ALA A 48 -2.60 -4.94 10.48
N GLN A 49 -3.42 -4.52 11.45
CA GLN A 49 -3.00 -4.43 12.85
C GLN A 49 -2.61 -5.79 13.43
N ALA A 50 -3.38 -6.85 13.15
CA ALA A 50 -3.06 -8.20 13.60
C ALA A 50 -1.75 -8.71 13.01
N PHE A 51 -1.50 -8.44 11.72
CA PHE A 51 -0.22 -8.73 11.05
C PHE A 51 0.95 -8.07 11.79
N LEU A 52 0.86 -6.77 12.06
CA LEU A 52 1.92 -6.01 12.74
C LEU A 52 2.14 -6.49 14.18
N ARG A 53 1.06 -6.82 14.91
CA ARG A 53 1.14 -7.34 16.29
C ARG A 53 1.81 -8.70 16.38
N ASP A 54 1.52 -9.59 15.44
CA ASP A 54 2.15 -10.91 15.38
C ASP A 54 3.62 -10.81 14.99
N TRP A 55 3.96 -9.93 14.04
CA TRP A 55 5.36 -9.65 13.70
C TRP A 55 6.15 -9.09 14.90
N TYR A 56 5.62 -8.09 15.60
CA TYR A 56 6.27 -7.47 16.77
C TYR A 56 6.08 -8.25 18.08
N GLY A 57 5.46 -9.42 18.04
CA GLY A 57 5.36 -10.33 19.19
C GLY A 57 4.75 -9.68 20.43
N THR A 58 3.71 -8.86 20.30
CA THR A 58 3.07 -8.24 21.47
C THR A 58 2.31 -9.28 22.28
N SER A 59 2.87 -9.72 23.40
CA SER A 59 2.26 -10.69 24.32
C SER A 59 0.97 -10.16 25.00
N ASN A 60 0.76 -8.84 25.04
CA ASN A 60 -0.35 -8.21 25.76
C ASN A 60 -1.27 -7.32 24.90
N GLY A 61 -1.25 -7.49 23.57
CA GLY A 61 -2.19 -6.76 22.70
C GLY A 61 -2.02 -5.24 22.68
N CYS A 62 -0.88 -4.71 23.12
CA CYS A 62 -0.57 -3.28 23.06
C CYS A 62 0.74 -3.07 22.28
N LEU A 63 0.66 -2.38 21.14
CA LEU A 63 1.81 -2.03 20.29
C LEU A 63 2.39 -0.65 20.66
N TRP A 64 1.75 0.08 21.59
CA TRP A 64 1.96 1.52 21.81
C TRP A 64 2.14 1.93 23.28
N SER A 65 2.18 0.98 24.23
CA SER A 65 2.51 1.31 25.63
C SER A 65 4.02 1.42 25.79
N ALA A 66 4.49 2.38 26.60
CA ALA A 66 5.88 2.50 27.00
C ALA A 66 6.44 1.22 27.66
N ASP A 67 5.56 0.39 28.25
CA ASP A 67 5.90 -0.91 28.86
C ASP A 67 5.80 -2.08 27.86
N CYS A 68 5.34 -1.82 26.63
CA CYS A 68 5.29 -2.80 25.55
C CYS A 68 6.49 -2.60 24.63
N SER A 69 7.68 -2.93 25.12
CA SER A 69 8.86 -3.12 24.28
C SER A 69 8.73 -4.44 23.51
N GLY A 70 7.78 -4.49 22.56
CA GLY A 70 7.81 -5.52 21.53
C GLY A 70 8.98 -5.22 20.62
N SER A 71 10.06 -6.00 20.71
CA SER A 71 11.02 -6.02 19.61
C SER A 71 10.40 -6.84 18.49
N ALA A 72 10.57 -6.43 17.22
CA ALA A 72 10.38 -7.37 16.12
C ALA A 72 11.09 -8.67 16.49
N LYS A 73 10.45 -9.82 16.25
CA LYS A 73 11.04 -11.14 16.53
C LYS A 73 12.51 -11.10 16.06
N SER A 74 13.44 -11.12 17.03
CA SER A 74 14.78 -10.57 16.78
C SER A 74 15.47 -11.34 15.65
N GLY A 75 16.08 -10.63 14.71
CA GLY A 75 16.80 -11.22 13.57
C GLY A 75 15.95 -11.45 12.31
N GLU A 76 14.66 -11.13 12.32
CA GLU A 76 13.80 -11.22 11.14
C GLU A 76 13.93 -9.95 10.27
N ARG A 77 14.50 -10.09 9.06
CA ARG A 77 14.68 -8.96 8.14
C ARG A 77 13.33 -8.49 7.57
N THR A 78 13.19 -7.18 7.47
CA THR A 78 12.01 -6.51 6.92
C THR A 78 12.37 -5.76 5.66
N LEU A 79 11.51 -5.85 4.64
CA LEU A 79 11.64 -5.10 3.41
C LEU A 79 10.51 -4.07 3.28
N ILE A 80 10.86 -2.82 3.07
CA ILE A 80 9.91 -1.76 2.70
C ILE A 80 10.00 -1.55 1.18
N VAL A 81 8.86 -1.54 0.51
CA VAL A 81 8.75 -1.45 -0.96
C VAL A 81 7.78 -0.31 -1.32
N PRO A 82 8.24 0.95 -1.29
CA PRO A 82 7.41 2.08 -1.65
C PRO A 82 7.28 2.22 -3.16
N ASP A 83 6.20 2.86 -3.62
CA ASP A 83 6.18 3.37 -5.00
C ASP A 83 7.21 4.50 -5.18
N LYS A 84 7.51 4.81 -6.44
CA LYS A 84 8.61 5.69 -6.84
C LYS A 84 8.23 7.17 -6.84
N ASP A 85 6.95 7.50 -6.67
CA ASP A 85 6.50 8.87 -6.63
C ASP A 85 6.58 9.47 -5.21
N ALA A 86 6.07 10.69 -5.04
CA ALA A 86 6.18 11.38 -3.76
C ALA A 86 5.36 10.70 -2.64
N ASP A 87 4.17 10.17 -2.95
CA ASP A 87 3.28 9.59 -1.94
C ASP A 87 3.90 8.28 -1.40
N GLY A 88 4.31 7.40 -2.31
CA GLY A 88 5.01 6.17 -1.97
C GLY A 88 6.31 6.39 -1.22
N LEU A 89 7.17 7.30 -1.69
CA LEU A 89 8.46 7.57 -1.04
C LEU A 89 8.29 8.19 0.36
N ASP A 90 7.36 9.13 0.53
CA ASP A 90 7.07 9.75 1.82
C ASP A 90 6.50 8.72 2.79
N ALA A 91 5.55 7.89 2.35
CA ALA A 91 4.99 6.80 3.15
C ALA A 91 6.07 5.77 3.54
N GLY A 92 6.99 5.45 2.63
CA GLY A 92 8.15 4.59 2.89
C GLY A 92 9.06 5.16 3.99
N VAL A 93 9.32 6.47 3.99
CA VAL A 93 10.11 7.14 5.04
C VAL A 93 9.38 7.13 6.38
N VAL A 94 8.06 7.37 6.39
CA VAL A 94 7.23 7.27 7.60
C VAL A 94 7.30 5.88 8.19
N LEU A 95 7.14 4.83 7.39
CA LEU A 95 7.28 3.44 7.82
C LEU A 95 8.68 3.17 8.39
N HIS A 96 9.73 3.49 7.64
CA HIS A 96 11.11 3.26 8.08
C HIS A 96 11.42 3.92 9.42
N ARG A 97 11.03 5.19 9.61
CA ARG A 97 11.21 5.90 10.89
C ARG A 97 10.39 5.27 12.01
N THR A 98 9.16 4.86 11.71
CA THR A 98 8.29 4.21 12.69
C THR A 98 8.89 2.90 13.18
N LEU A 99 9.37 2.03 12.28
CA LEU A 99 9.99 0.76 12.68
C LEU A 99 11.25 0.98 13.55
N LEU A 100 12.07 1.98 13.23
CA LEU A 100 13.22 2.35 14.06
C LEU A 100 12.80 2.84 15.46
N LEU A 101 11.75 3.65 15.55
CA LEU A 101 11.21 4.13 16.83
C LEU A 101 10.60 3.01 17.66
N LEU A 102 10.07 1.97 17.01
CA LEU A 102 9.58 0.74 17.65
C LEU A 102 10.72 -0.22 18.03
N GLY A 103 11.98 0.16 17.85
CA GLY A 103 13.14 -0.62 18.27
C GLY A 103 13.63 -1.66 17.25
N HIS A 104 13.14 -1.63 16.01
CA HIS A 104 13.68 -2.47 14.93
C HIS A 104 15.11 -1.99 14.59
N LYS A 105 16.06 -2.91 14.43
CA LYS A 105 17.45 -2.53 14.12
C LYS A 105 17.56 -2.05 12.69
N ARG A 106 18.32 -0.97 12.47
CA ARG A 106 18.49 -0.39 11.13
C ARG A 106 19.01 -1.41 10.11
N GLU A 107 19.89 -2.31 10.53
CA GLU A 107 20.53 -3.34 9.70
C GLU A 107 19.56 -4.48 9.32
N GLU A 108 18.44 -4.58 10.04
CA GLU A 108 17.36 -5.55 9.79
C GLU A 108 16.24 -4.92 8.92
N ILE A 109 16.33 -3.63 8.54
CA ILE A 109 15.41 -2.97 7.60
C ILE A 109 16.12 -2.78 6.26
N ALA A 110 15.58 -3.38 5.22
CA ALA A 110 15.95 -3.12 3.84
C ALA A 110 14.86 -2.28 3.16
N VAL A 111 15.26 -1.49 2.16
CA VAL A 111 14.35 -0.79 1.27
C VAL A 111 14.61 -1.30 -0.14
N HIS A 112 13.54 -1.56 -0.89
CA HIS A 112 13.63 -1.90 -2.30
C HIS A 112 12.80 -0.93 -3.13
N LEU A 113 13.49 -0.20 -3.99
CA LEU A 113 12.88 0.64 -5.01
C LEU A 113 12.89 -0.16 -6.31
N PRO A 114 11.72 -0.44 -6.93
CA PRO A 114 11.69 -1.16 -8.20
C PRO A 114 12.47 -0.39 -9.28
N ALA A 115 13.00 -1.07 -10.30
CA ALA A 115 13.70 -0.42 -11.39
C ALA A 115 12.79 0.54 -12.17
N LYS A 116 13.39 1.49 -12.89
CA LYS A 116 12.63 2.42 -13.74
C LYS A 116 11.80 1.62 -14.76
N HIS A 117 10.50 1.90 -14.81
CA HIS A 117 9.49 1.18 -15.61
C HIS A 117 9.14 -0.24 -15.16
N ALA A 118 9.69 -0.72 -14.05
CA ALA A 118 9.29 -1.99 -13.44
C ALA A 118 8.27 -1.78 -12.32
N THR A 119 7.53 -2.83 -12.00
CA THR A 119 6.58 -2.90 -10.89
C THR A 119 6.89 -4.12 -10.04
N ILE A 120 6.44 -4.14 -8.80
CA ILE A 120 6.66 -5.28 -7.88
C ILE A 120 6.10 -6.62 -8.39
N HIS A 121 5.26 -6.59 -9.42
CA HIS A 121 4.65 -7.77 -10.01
C HIS A 121 5.52 -8.41 -11.10
N ASP A 122 6.53 -7.67 -11.59
CA ASP A 122 7.48 -8.19 -12.56
C ASP A 122 8.34 -9.27 -11.91
N GLU A 123 8.64 -10.33 -12.65
CA GLU A 123 9.42 -11.46 -12.15
C GLU A 123 10.81 -11.05 -11.66
N SER A 124 11.48 -10.16 -12.39
CA SER A 124 12.78 -9.63 -12.00
C SER A 124 12.75 -8.88 -10.66
N GLU A 125 11.69 -8.12 -10.39
CA GLU A 125 11.55 -7.39 -9.12
C GLU A 125 11.21 -8.35 -7.98
N ARG A 126 10.35 -9.35 -8.24
CA ARG A 126 10.04 -10.41 -7.30
C ARG A 126 11.28 -11.19 -6.86
N GLU A 127 12.11 -11.61 -7.82
CA GLU A 127 13.38 -12.26 -7.55
C GLU A 127 14.35 -11.34 -6.79
N ALA A 128 14.43 -10.07 -7.16
CA ALA A 128 15.28 -9.09 -6.49
C ALA A 128 14.82 -8.78 -5.05
N MET A 129 13.51 -8.83 -4.77
CA MET A 129 12.96 -8.74 -3.42
C MET A 129 13.28 -10.00 -2.62
N GLN A 130 13.06 -11.18 -3.21
CA GLN A 130 13.33 -12.47 -2.58
C GLN A 130 14.81 -12.67 -2.25
N ALA A 131 15.73 -12.21 -3.10
CA ALA A 131 17.16 -12.30 -2.88
C ALA A 131 17.64 -11.51 -1.64
N LYS A 132 16.82 -10.59 -1.10
CA LYS A 132 17.12 -9.90 0.16
C LYS A 132 16.78 -10.74 1.39
N ASP A 133 16.15 -11.90 1.21
CA ASP A 133 15.70 -12.82 2.25
C ASP A 133 14.85 -12.15 3.35
N PRO A 134 13.75 -11.44 2.99
CA PRO A 134 12.90 -10.81 3.98
C PRO A 134 11.95 -11.82 4.61
N LYS A 135 11.76 -11.72 5.93
CA LYS A 135 10.67 -12.40 6.64
C LYS A 135 9.35 -11.65 6.50
N TYR A 136 9.41 -10.32 6.47
CA TYR A 136 8.25 -9.46 6.25
C TYR A 136 8.51 -8.47 5.12
N ILE A 137 7.48 -8.25 4.31
CA ILE A 137 7.47 -7.23 3.28
C ILE A 137 6.30 -6.28 3.53
N ILE A 138 6.56 -4.98 3.55
CA ILE A 138 5.52 -3.95 3.51
C ILE A 138 5.64 -3.25 2.16
N VAL A 139 4.66 -3.49 1.28
CA VAL A 139 4.48 -2.74 0.05
C VAL A 139 3.58 -1.55 0.37
N VAL A 140 3.99 -0.35 -0.05
CA VAL A 140 3.23 0.86 0.19
C VAL A 140 3.03 1.64 -1.10
N ASP A 141 1.81 2.16 -1.27
CA ASP A 141 1.37 2.97 -2.40
C ASP A 141 1.39 2.27 -3.77
N GLN A 142 1.43 0.95 -3.75
CA GLN A 142 1.32 0.11 -4.93
C GLN A 142 0.88 -1.30 -4.54
N GLY A 143 0.63 -2.12 -5.55
CA GLY A 143 0.39 -3.55 -5.37
C GLY A 143 -1.07 -3.97 -5.40
N SER A 144 -2.02 -3.04 -5.48
CA SER A 144 -3.46 -3.31 -5.65
C SER A 144 -3.80 -3.83 -7.05
N ARG A 145 -3.29 -5.02 -7.39
CA ARG A 145 -3.52 -5.72 -8.65
C ARG A 145 -3.38 -7.23 -8.46
N GLU A 146 -4.19 -8.00 -9.18
CA GLU A 146 -4.06 -9.45 -9.26
C GLU A 146 -2.66 -9.87 -9.74
N ALA A 147 -1.98 -10.71 -8.96
CA ALA A 147 -0.65 -11.20 -9.28
C ALA A 147 -0.31 -12.49 -8.49
N PRO A 148 0.78 -13.18 -8.85
CA PRO A 148 1.43 -14.13 -7.94
C PRO A 148 1.80 -13.49 -6.59
N PRO A 149 2.20 -14.28 -5.58
CA PRO A 149 2.72 -13.74 -4.33
C PRO A 149 3.84 -12.71 -4.55
N VAL A 150 3.96 -11.73 -3.64
CA VAL A 150 4.97 -10.65 -3.72
C VAL A 150 6.39 -11.20 -3.83
N VAL A 151 6.67 -12.36 -3.21
CA VAL A 151 7.88 -13.18 -3.38
C VAL A 151 7.50 -14.66 -3.41
N ASP A 152 8.28 -15.49 -4.09
CA ASP A 152 8.04 -16.94 -4.14
C ASP A 152 8.63 -17.64 -2.91
N SER A 153 8.10 -17.29 -1.74
CA SER A 153 8.50 -17.81 -0.43
C SER A 153 7.28 -18.02 0.45
N LYS A 154 7.11 -19.24 0.96
CA LYS A 154 6.05 -19.57 1.94
C LYS A 154 6.37 -19.05 3.34
N GLU A 155 7.62 -18.67 3.59
CA GLU A 155 8.08 -18.20 4.89
C GLU A 155 8.00 -16.69 5.04
N THR A 156 7.90 -15.97 3.92
CA THR A 156 7.79 -14.52 3.86
C THR A 156 6.34 -14.10 3.91
N ARG A 157 6.03 -13.10 4.75
CA ARG A 157 4.70 -12.55 4.89
C ARG A 157 4.64 -11.14 4.31
N SER A 158 3.59 -10.84 3.57
CA SER A 158 3.46 -9.54 2.90
C SER A 158 2.25 -8.77 3.40
N LEU A 159 2.42 -7.46 3.55
CA LEU A 159 1.38 -6.48 3.81
C LEU A 159 1.38 -5.44 2.69
N ILE A 160 0.23 -5.22 2.06
CA ILE A 160 0.00 -4.13 1.10
C ILE A 160 -0.83 -3.04 1.77
N ILE A 161 -0.30 -1.81 1.75
CA ILE A 161 -0.98 -0.59 2.16
C ILE A 161 -1.05 0.30 0.92
N ASP A 162 -2.22 0.39 0.31
CA ASP A 162 -2.35 1.02 -0.99
C ASP A 162 -3.70 1.71 -1.13
N HIS A 163 -3.68 2.86 -1.83
CA HIS A 163 -4.82 3.72 -2.03
C HIS A 163 -5.38 3.67 -3.48
N HIS A 164 -4.81 2.83 -4.34
CA HIS A 164 -5.34 2.58 -5.68
C HIS A 164 -6.61 1.74 -5.63
N LEU A 165 -7.61 2.10 -6.45
CA LEU A 165 -8.87 1.37 -6.54
C LEU A 165 -8.64 -0.04 -7.12
N SER A 166 -8.88 -1.08 -6.30
CA SER A 166 -8.86 -2.47 -6.73
C SER A 166 -9.71 -3.37 -5.83
N ASP A 167 -10.28 -4.41 -6.43
CA ASP A 167 -10.88 -5.57 -5.78
C ASP A 167 -9.98 -6.82 -5.84
N LYS A 168 -8.80 -6.69 -6.47
CA LYS A 168 -7.85 -7.78 -6.70
C LYS A 168 -6.46 -7.48 -6.19
N PHE A 169 -5.84 -8.48 -5.58
CA PHE A 169 -4.55 -8.36 -4.91
C PHE A 169 -3.64 -9.56 -5.22
N PRO A 170 -2.33 -9.43 -4.97
CA PRO A 170 -1.40 -10.55 -4.99
C PRO A 170 -1.85 -11.66 -4.05
N LYS A 171 -1.60 -12.91 -4.45
CA LYS A 171 -1.89 -14.07 -3.60
C LYS A 171 -1.10 -14.01 -2.29
N ASP A 172 -1.62 -14.69 -1.27
CA ASP A 172 -0.96 -14.89 0.03
C ASP A 172 -0.52 -13.59 0.74
N THR A 173 -1.26 -12.50 0.52
CA THR A 173 -0.93 -11.16 1.03
C THR A 173 -2.01 -10.62 1.96
N THR A 174 -1.61 -10.01 3.08
CA THR A 174 -2.52 -9.21 3.92
C THR A 174 -2.67 -7.83 3.30
N VAL A 175 -3.89 -7.31 3.20
CA VAL A 175 -4.15 -6.07 2.47
C VAL A 175 -4.92 -5.09 3.35
N SER A 176 -4.54 -3.82 3.31
CA SER A 176 -5.34 -2.68 3.76
C SER A 176 -5.72 -1.84 2.53
N PRO A 177 -6.70 -2.28 1.72
CA PRO A 177 -6.99 -1.62 0.46
C PRO A 177 -7.89 -0.41 0.68
N SER A 178 -7.76 0.62 -0.14
CA SER A 178 -8.83 1.59 -0.34
C SER A 178 -9.81 1.09 -1.40
N GLY A 179 -11.04 0.82 -1.02
CA GLY A 179 -12.07 0.39 -1.96
C GLY A 179 -13.29 -0.18 -1.24
N HIS A 180 -14.47 0.22 -1.68
CA HIS A 180 -15.72 -0.35 -1.21
C HIS A 180 -15.88 -1.77 -1.79
N ALA A 181 -16.05 -2.75 -0.90
CA ALA A 181 -16.68 -4.03 -1.23
C ALA A 181 -18.20 -3.89 -1.15
#